data_AF-A0AA88S4G9-F1
#
_entry.id   AF-A0AA88S4G9-F1
#
_cell.length_a   1.000
_cell.length_b   1.000
_cell.length_c   1.000
_cell.angle_alpha   90.00
_cell.angle_beta   90.00
_cell.angle_gamma   90.00
#
_symmetry.space_group_name_H-M   'P 1'
#
loop_
_entity.id
_entity.type
_entity.pdbx_description
1 polymer ?
#
loop_
_entity_poly.entity_id
_entity_poly.type
_entity_poly.pdbx_seq_one_letter_code
_entity_poly.pdbx_strand_id
1 'polypeptide(L)'
;MGVCGRIHSMACLCNRFLAVRNLASPTTRRHGFGGDYSPLTSRNRNTFPMSKPQHRHHSIRTEEKNTISSNPNVTNLQQIVNSDSTGGWEKSWREGVTPWDLGQPTPVLVHLHETGALPKGRALVPGCGSGHDVVAIACAERYVVGLDISGSAIKTAKALSSSSPYSNYLTFCKTDFFTWHPTELFDLIFDYTFFCAIEPDMRSAWACKIQNLLKPDGELITLMFPVSDHVGGPPYKVSVADYADVLQPVGFKAMSIVENELAVVPRKGKEKLGRWKRSICQSLL
;
A
#
# COMPACT_ATOMS: atom_id res chain seq x y z
N MET A 1 -23.79 -28.52 26.43
CA MET A 1 -22.92 -27.43 26.94
C MET A 1 -21.75 -27.27 25.98
N GLY A 2 -21.53 -26.07 25.45
CA GLY A 2 -20.37 -25.79 24.61
C GLY A 2 -20.66 -24.88 23.42
N VAL A 3 -20.86 -23.58 23.68
CA VAL A 3 -20.64 -22.51 22.68
C VAL A 3 -20.13 -21.27 23.42
N CYS A 4 -19.24 -20.53 22.77
CA CYS A 4 -18.88 -19.12 23.01
C CYS A 4 -17.69 -18.82 23.93
N GLY A 5 -16.56 -18.50 23.30
CA GLY A 5 -15.34 -18.00 23.91
C GLY A 5 -14.58 -17.02 23.01
N ARG A 6 -15.17 -15.84 22.78
CA ARG A 6 -14.54 -14.50 22.73
C ARG A 6 -13.30 -14.29 21.82
N ILE A 7 -13.57 -13.75 20.62
CA ILE A 7 -12.70 -12.74 19.98
C ILE A 7 -13.30 -11.39 20.36
N HIS A 8 -12.70 -10.69 21.31
CA HIS A 8 -12.98 -9.28 21.64
C HIS A 8 -11.72 -8.67 22.27
N SER A 9 -10.91 -7.98 21.46
CA SER A 9 -10.10 -6.85 21.91
C SER A 9 -9.60 -6.05 20.71
N MET A 10 -9.71 -4.72 20.79
CA MET A 10 -9.03 -3.69 19.98
C MET A 10 -9.66 -3.09 18.70
N ALA A 11 -10.95 -3.29 18.38
CA ALA A 11 -11.57 -2.59 17.22
C ALA A 11 -12.83 -1.75 17.52
N CYS A 12 -13.14 -1.45 18.79
CA CYS A 12 -14.39 -0.77 19.14
C CYS A 12 -14.14 0.51 19.94
N LEU A 13 -13.75 1.61 19.27
CA LEU A 13 -13.84 2.97 19.82
C LEU A 13 -13.66 4.12 18.81
N CYS A 14 -13.80 3.89 17.50
CA CYS A 14 -13.71 4.96 16.49
C CYS A 14 -15.04 5.32 15.78
N ASN A 15 -16.19 4.85 16.30
CA ASN A 15 -17.50 5.16 15.73
C ASN A 15 -18.39 5.85 16.75
N ARG A 16 -18.13 7.13 17.02
CA ARG A 16 -19.09 8.07 17.65
C ARG A 16 -18.56 9.48 17.49
N PHE A 17 -18.73 10.08 16.32
CA PHE A 17 -18.93 11.51 16.12
C PHE A 17 -19.15 11.73 14.62
N LEU A 18 -20.43 11.84 14.22
CA LEU A 18 -20.97 12.59 13.08
C LEU A 18 -22.40 12.09 12.82
N ALA A 19 -23.33 12.52 13.67
CA ALA A 19 -24.76 12.37 13.40
C ALA A 19 -25.54 13.48 14.11
N VAL A 20 -25.53 14.71 13.56
CA VAL A 20 -26.56 15.72 13.82
C VAL A 20 -26.76 16.59 12.58
N ARG A 21 -27.95 16.41 11.96
CA ARG A 21 -28.78 17.37 11.19
C ARG A 21 -28.24 18.00 9.89
N ASN A 22 -28.91 17.71 8.77
CA ASN A 22 -30.08 18.52 8.35
C ASN A 22 -30.87 17.84 7.21
N LEU A 23 -32.19 17.82 7.39
CA LEU A 23 -33.21 17.50 6.40
C LEU A 23 -33.64 18.80 5.71
N ALA A 24 -33.66 18.83 4.38
CA ALA A 24 -34.63 19.60 3.56
C ALA A 24 -34.48 19.25 2.07
N SER A 25 -35.57 18.72 1.50
CA SER A 25 -35.87 18.60 0.06
C SER A 25 -36.43 19.94 -0.48
N PRO A 26 -36.94 20.08 -1.74
CA PRO A 26 -36.58 19.48 -3.04
C PRO A 26 -36.46 20.52 -4.19
N THR A 27 -35.89 20.04 -5.31
CA THR A 27 -36.08 20.40 -6.74
C THR A 27 -36.85 21.67 -7.17
N THR A 28 -36.23 22.41 -8.09
CA THR A 28 -36.90 22.97 -9.30
C THR A 28 -35.87 23.21 -10.42
N ARG A 29 -36.01 22.53 -11.56
CA ARG A 29 -35.47 22.97 -12.86
C ARG A 29 -36.56 22.78 -13.91
N ARG A 30 -36.97 23.90 -14.52
CA ARG A 30 -37.70 23.95 -15.79
C ARG A 30 -36.72 24.33 -16.90
N HIS A 31 -36.78 23.61 -18.01
CA HIS A 31 -36.56 23.98 -19.42
C HIS A 31 -36.52 22.62 -20.16
N GLY A 32 -37.33 22.28 -21.17
CA GLY A 32 -38.09 23.09 -22.12
C GLY A 32 -37.46 22.95 -23.51
N PHE A 33 -38.14 22.19 -24.39
CA PHE A 33 -37.91 22.00 -25.84
C PHE A 33 -36.70 21.13 -26.23
N GLY A 34 -36.77 20.11 -27.09
CA GLY A 34 -37.74 19.76 -28.14
C GLY A 34 -37.01 19.76 -29.49
N GLY A 35 -36.86 18.60 -30.14
CA GLY A 35 -36.23 18.50 -31.47
C GLY A 35 -35.80 17.09 -31.86
N ASP A 36 -36.74 16.30 -32.37
CA ASP A 36 -36.53 15.07 -33.14
C ASP A 36 -35.65 15.34 -34.38
N TYR A 37 -34.76 14.40 -34.74
CA TYR A 37 -34.55 13.97 -36.13
C TYR A 37 -33.83 12.60 -36.15
N SER A 38 -34.43 11.65 -36.85
CA SER A 38 -33.88 10.38 -37.34
C SER A 38 -34.61 10.09 -38.65
N PRO A 39 -34.25 9.06 -39.44
CA PRO A 39 -32.94 8.48 -39.79
C PRO A 39 -32.77 8.52 -41.33
N LEU A 40 -31.73 7.90 -41.92
CA LEU A 40 -31.68 7.35 -43.32
C LEU A 40 -30.28 6.74 -43.51
N THR A 41 -30.09 5.42 -43.41
CA THR A 41 -30.10 4.38 -44.47
C THR A 41 -29.05 4.52 -45.58
N SER A 42 -28.17 3.51 -45.71
CA SER A 42 -27.93 2.70 -46.93
C SER A 42 -26.74 1.77 -46.70
N ARG A 43 -26.96 0.46 -46.49
CA ARG A 43 -26.71 -0.61 -47.48
C ARG A 43 -25.46 -0.39 -48.34
N ASN A 44 -24.48 -1.28 -48.19
CA ASN A 44 -23.87 -1.90 -49.35
C ASN A 44 -23.56 -3.39 -49.10
N ARG A 45 -24.07 -4.23 -50.00
CA ARG A 45 -23.80 -5.67 -50.08
C ARG A 45 -22.61 -5.85 -51.02
N ASN A 46 -21.70 -6.76 -50.70
CA ASN A 46 -20.97 -7.50 -51.71
C ASN A 46 -20.79 -8.95 -51.23
N THR A 47 -21.35 -9.85 -52.02
CA THR A 47 -21.26 -11.32 -52.00
C THR A 47 -20.12 -11.74 -52.93
N PHE A 48 -19.21 -12.65 -52.56
CA PHE A 48 -19.14 -14.10 -52.90
C PHE A 48 -17.67 -14.56 -52.70
N PRO A 49 -17.30 -15.87 -52.70
CA PRO A 49 -18.08 -17.10 -52.56
C PRO A 49 -17.58 -18.03 -51.43
N MET A 50 -18.38 -19.05 -51.13
CA MET A 50 -18.10 -20.14 -50.18
C MET A 50 -16.98 -21.07 -50.66
N SER A 51 -16.05 -21.39 -49.76
CA SER A 51 -15.15 -22.54 -49.84
C SER A 51 -15.37 -23.48 -48.64
N LYS A 52 -15.42 -24.78 -48.93
CA LYS A 52 -15.80 -25.93 -48.08
C LYS A 52 -15.11 -25.98 -46.70
N PRO A 53 -15.77 -26.53 -45.65
CA PRO A 53 -15.18 -26.65 -44.33
C PRO A 53 -14.23 -27.86 -44.25
N GLN A 54 -12.96 -27.61 -43.89
CA GLN A 54 -12.04 -28.66 -43.47
C GLN A 54 -12.14 -28.83 -41.94
N HIS A 55 -12.34 -30.07 -41.52
CA HIS A 55 -12.39 -30.49 -40.12
C HIS A 55 -11.13 -30.04 -39.37
N ARG A 56 -11.28 -29.04 -38.48
CA ARG A 56 -10.28 -28.78 -37.43
C ARG A 56 -10.68 -29.56 -36.19
N HIS A 57 -9.78 -30.45 -35.77
CA HIS A 57 -9.80 -31.11 -34.48
C HIS A 57 -10.12 -30.11 -33.37
N HIS A 58 -11.22 -30.33 -32.67
CA HIS A 58 -11.47 -29.76 -31.35
C HIS A 58 -10.47 -30.39 -30.38
N SER A 59 -9.29 -29.79 -30.27
CA SER A 59 -8.48 -29.96 -29.06
C SER A 59 -9.15 -29.11 -27.98
N ILE A 60 -9.86 -29.77 -27.07
CA ILE A 60 -10.26 -29.19 -25.79
C ILE A 60 -8.96 -28.71 -25.15
N ARG A 61 -8.69 -27.41 -25.22
CA ARG A 61 -7.69 -26.77 -24.36
C ARG A 61 -8.31 -26.85 -22.97
N THR A 62 -7.88 -27.85 -22.20
CA THR A 62 -7.89 -27.74 -20.75
C THR A 62 -7.32 -26.38 -20.41
N GLU A 63 -8.11 -25.56 -19.71
CA GLU A 63 -7.62 -24.37 -19.03
C GLU A 63 -6.50 -24.85 -18.09
N GLU A 64 -5.26 -24.72 -18.56
CA GLU A 64 -4.11 -24.68 -17.68
C GLU A 64 -4.34 -23.45 -16.80
N LYS A 65 -4.89 -23.70 -15.60
CA LYS A 65 -4.80 -22.78 -14.48
C LYS A 65 -3.35 -22.33 -14.45
N ASN A 66 -3.16 -21.06 -14.75
CA ASN A 66 -1.88 -20.38 -14.75
C ASN A 66 -1.33 -20.50 -13.32
N THR A 67 -0.62 -21.58 -13.04
CA THR A 67 0.06 -21.83 -11.77
C THR A 67 1.19 -20.83 -11.74
N ILE A 68 0.89 -19.66 -11.17
CA ILE A 68 1.89 -18.68 -10.76
C ILE A 68 2.96 -19.50 -10.03
N SER A 69 4.18 -19.44 -10.55
CA SER A 69 5.40 -19.93 -9.90
C SER A 69 5.41 -19.43 -8.45
N SER A 70 4.88 -20.22 -7.52
CA SER A 70 4.76 -19.85 -6.12
C SER A 70 6.17 -19.85 -5.55
N ASN A 71 6.70 -18.65 -5.29
CA ASN A 71 7.97 -18.52 -4.59
C ASN A 71 7.87 -19.31 -3.27
N PRO A 72 8.69 -20.37 -3.06
CA PRO A 72 8.56 -21.24 -1.89
C PRO A 72 8.77 -20.47 -0.59
N ASN A 73 9.61 -19.44 -0.59
CA ASN A 73 9.82 -18.60 0.59
C ASN A 73 8.57 -17.77 0.93
N VAL A 74 7.81 -17.32 -0.06
CA VAL A 74 6.52 -16.64 0.16
C VAL A 74 5.49 -17.62 0.70
N THR A 75 5.50 -18.86 0.22
CA THR A 75 4.60 -19.92 0.74
C THR A 75 4.92 -20.22 2.20
N ASN A 76 6.21 -20.35 2.55
CA ASN A 76 6.66 -20.58 3.92
C ASN A 76 6.29 -19.41 4.84
N LEU A 77 6.47 -18.16 4.38
CA LEU A 77 6.01 -16.98 5.10
C LEU A 77 4.51 -17.07 5.42
N GLN A 78 3.69 -17.34 4.40
CA GLN A 78 2.24 -17.41 4.56
C GLN A 78 1.83 -18.50 5.55
N GLN A 79 2.51 -19.65 5.54
CA GLN A 79 2.27 -20.70 6.54
C GLN A 79 2.63 -20.24 7.95
N ILE A 80 3.75 -19.55 8.14
CA ILE A 80 4.17 -19.01 9.44
C ILE A 80 3.15 -17.98 9.95
N VAL A 81 2.81 -16.98 9.14
CA VAL A 81 1.89 -15.90 9.52
C VAL A 81 0.48 -16.42 9.81
N ASN A 82 -0.04 -17.33 8.99
CA ASN A 82 -1.41 -17.84 9.14
C ASN A 82 -1.56 -18.85 10.29
N SER A 83 -0.47 -19.45 10.77
CA SER A 83 -0.52 -20.44 11.85
C SER A 83 -0.21 -19.87 13.24
N ASP A 84 0.34 -18.66 13.30
CA ASP A 84 0.76 -18.02 14.55
C ASP A 84 -0.28 -16.99 15.01
N SER A 85 -0.87 -17.21 16.18
CA SER A 85 -1.90 -16.33 16.76
C SER A 85 -1.41 -14.92 17.10
N THR A 86 -0.10 -14.68 17.08
CA THR A 86 0.53 -13.37 17.27
C THR A 86 0.87 -12.66 15.96
N GLY A 87 0.50 -13.25 14.81
CA GLY A 87 0.73 -12.72 13.47
C GLY A 87 2.02 -13.19 12.81
N GLY A 88 2.86 -13.98 13.49
CA GLY A 88 3.97 -14.76 12.89
C GLY A 88 5.19 -13.98 12.38
N TRP A 89 5.16 -12.65 12.34
CA TRP A 89 6.28 -11.84 11.82
C TRP A 89 7.60 -12.05 12.59
N GLU A 90 7.57 -12.07 13.93
CA GLU A 90 8.76 -12.36 14.75
C GLU A 90 9.31 -13.77 14.49
N LYS A 91 8.42 -14.76 14.35
CA LYS A 91 8.80 -16.14 14.04
C LYS A 91 9.48 -16.21 12.67
N SER A 92 8.93 -15.51 11.68
CA SER A 92 9.51 -15.40 10.34
C SER A 92 10.93 -14.85 10.37
N TRP A 93 11.17 -13.79 11.14
CA TRP A 93 12.51 -13.22 11.33
C TRP A 93 13.47 -14.20 12.02
N ARG A 94 13.03 -14.88 13.09
CA ARG A 94 13.86 -15.86 13.82
C ARG A 94 14.25 -17.05 12.95
N GLU A 95 13.36 -17.47 12.06
CA GLU A 95 13.58 -18.60 11.14
C GLU A 95 14.29 -18.18 9.85
N GLY A 96 14.61 -16.90 9.67
CA GLY A 96 15.26 -16.38 8.46
C GLY A 96 14.37 -16.42 7.22
N VAL A 97 13.05 -16.55 7.39
CA VAL A 97 12.08 -16.55 6.30
C VAL A 97 11.65 -15.10 6.04
N THR A 98 12.44 -14.36 5.26
CA THR A 98 12.20 -12.92 4.98
C THR A 98 12.16 -12.63 3.47
N PRO A 99 11.26 -13.26 2.69
CA PRO A 99 11.22 -13.12 1.23
C PRO A 99 10.93 -11.69 0.71
N TRP A 100 10.48 -10.78 1.58
CA TRP A 100 10.28 -9.36 1.24
C TRP A 100 11.57 -8.54 1.36
N ASP A 101 12.56 -9.02 2.11
CA ASP A 101 13.80 -8.30 2.35
C ASP A 101 14.66 -8.30 1.07
N LEU A 102 15.03 -7.12 0.59
CA LEU A 102 15.88 -6.96 -0.59
C LEU A 102 17.37 -7.14 -0.26
N GLY A 103 17.74 -7.17 1.02
CA GLY A 103 19.13 -7.18 1.51
C GLY A 103 19.88 -5.87 1.24
N GLN A 104 19.20 -4.86 0.72
CA GLN A 104 19.75 -3.58 0.27
C GLN A 104 18.66 -2.52 0.28
N PRO A 105 19.03 -1.22 0.27
CA PRO A 105 18.06 -0.14 0.14
C PRO A 105 17.26 -0.22 -1.16
N THR A 106 16.00 0.21 -1.09
CA THR A 106 15.09 0.25 -2.23
C THR A 106 15.63 1.25 -3.27
N PRO A 107 15.92 0.84 -4.51
CA PRO A 107 16.63 1.69 -5.48
C PRO A 107 15.95 3.03 -5.77
N VAL A 108 14.61 3.05 -5.88
CA VAL A 108 13.88 4.31 -6.12
C VAL A 108 13.98 5.26 -4.94
N LEU A 109 14.03 4.75 -3.71
CA LEU A 109 14.16 5.59 -2.51
C LEU A 109 15.55 6.21 -2.42
N VAL A 110 16.60 5.44 -2.73
CA VAL A 110 17.98 5.95 -2.83
C VAL A 110 18.06 7.05 -3.88
N HIS A 111 17.51 6.81 -5.08
CA HIS A 111 17.49 7.80 -6.15
C HIS A 111 16.78 9.10 -5.74
N LEU A 112 15.61 9.00 -5.09
CA LEU A 112 14.88 10.18 -4.58
C LEU A 112 15.68 10.91 -3.49
N HIS A 113 16.44 10.18 -2.67
CA HIS A 113 17.31 10.80 -1.67
C HIS A 113 18.46 11.58 -2.32
N GLU A 114 19.20 10.94 -3.22
CA GLU A 114 20.39 11.50 -3.87
C GLU A 114 20.06 12.70 -4.75
N THR A 115 18.89 12.70 -5.39
CA THR A 115 18.39 13.82 -6.20
C THR A 115 17.75 14.94 -5.38
N GLY A 116 17.67 14.81 -4.05
CA GLY A 116 17.05 15.80 -3.17
C GLY A 116 15.52 15.87 -3.29
N ALA A 117 14.88 14.86 -3.89
CA ALA A 117 13.44 14.81 -4.13
C ALA A 117 12.61 14.36 -2.91
N LEU A 118 13.27 13.91 -1.82
CA LEU A 118 12.65 13.59 -0.54
C LEU A 118 12.61 14.82 0.38
N PRO A 119 11.48 15.08 1.07
CA PRO A 119 11.41 16.11 2.11
C PRO A 119 12.52 15.99 3.16
N LYS A 120 13.00 17.13 3.65
CA LYS A 120 13.89 17.22 4.82
C LYS A 120 13.07 17.09 6.11
N GLY A 121 13.75 17.06 7.26
CA GLY A 121 13.10 16.99 8.58
C GLY A 121 12.94 15.57 9.10
N ARG A 122 11.80 15.25 9.71
CA ARG A 122 11.54 13.94 10.31
C ARG A 122 10.89 13.00 9.31
N ALA A 123 11.48 11.83 9.12
CA ALA A 123 10.92 10.75 8.30
C ALA A 123 10.55 9.53 9.14
N LEU A 124 9.50 8.82 8.72
CA LEU A 124 9.07 7.55 9.32
C LEU A 124 9.00 6.47 8.24
N VAL A 125 9.51 5.28 8.57
CA VAL A 125 9.35 4.05 7.78
C VAL A 125 8.63 3.01 8.66
N PRO A 126 7.32 2.80 8.48
CA PRO A 126 6.58 1.78 9.23
C PRO A 126 6.86 0.39 8.68
N GLY A 127 6.99 -0.61 9.56
CA GLY A 127 7.37 -1.97 9.17
C GLY A 127 8.77 -2.02 8.54
N CYS A 128 9.74 -1.37 9.17
CA CYS A 128 11.05 -1.12 8.55
C CYS A 128 11.91 -2.37 8.35
N GLY A 129 11.55 -3.51 8.96
CA GLY A 129 12.30 -4.76 8.84
C GLY A 129 13.77 -4.61 9.25
N SER A 130 14.67 -5.03 8.37
CA SER A 130 16.14 -4.91 8.50
C SER A 130 16.66 -3.48 8.39
N GLY A 131 15.80 -2.49 8.11
CA GLY A 131 16.13 -1.07 8.25
C GLY A 131 16.97 -0.49 7.11
N HIS A 132 17.15 -1.18 5.99
CA HIS A 132 17.95 -0.70 4.85
C HIS A 132 17.52 0.69 4.37
N ASP A 133 16.21 0.90 4.18
CA ASP A 133 15.66 2.18 3.73
C ASP A 133 15.81 3.29 4.78
N VAL A 134 15.72 2.95 6.07
CA VAL A 134 15.92 3.90 7.17
C VAL A 134 17.36 4.40 7.18
N VAL A 135 18.33 3.49 7.07
CA VAL A 135 19.76 3.85 7.03
C VAL A 135 20.09 4.66 5.78
N ALA A 136 19.53 4.27 4.63
CA ALA A 136 19.86 4.89 3.35
C ALA A 136 19.44 6.36 3.24
N ILE A 137 18.31 6.76 3.83
CA ILE A 137 17.80 8.14 3.71
C ILE A 137 18.13 9.02 4.93
N ALA A 138 18.79 8.47 5.95
CA ALA A 138 19.23 9.24 7.11
C ALA A 138 20.41 10.12 6.73
N CYS A 139 20.32 11.41 7.05
CA CYS A 139 21.38 12.38 6.79
C CYS A 139 21.29 13.56 7.76
N ALA A 140 22.24 14.51 7.68
CA ALA A 140 22.29 15.66 8.57
C ALA A 140 21.01 16.53 8.57
N GLU A 141 20.22 16.48 7.50
CA GLU A 141 18.97 17.23 7.32
C GLU A 141 17.72 16.35 7.43
N ARG A 142 17.87 15.03 7.69
CA ARG A 142 16.76 14.09 7.78
C ARG A 142 16.95 13.09 8.92
N TYR A 143 16.15 13.24 9.97
CA TYR A 143 16.09 12.29 11.07
C TYR A 143 15.05 11.20 10.78
N VAL A 144 15.45 9.92 10.77
CA VAL A 144 14.59 8.81 10.32
C VAL A 144 14.25 7.86 11.45
N VAL A 145 12.97 7.59 11.62
CA VAL A 145 12.46 6.60 12.58
C VAL A 145 12.00 5.35 11.83
N GLY A 146 12.58 4.21 12.15
CA GLY A 146 12.09 2.89 11.71
C GLY A 146 11.27 2.21 12.81
N LEU A 147 10.06 1.76 12.49
CA LEU A 147 9.25 0.96 13.42
C LEU A 147 9.12 -0.46 12.93
N ASP A 148 9.23 -1.41 13.84
CA ASP A 148 8.87 -2.81 13.57
C ASP A 148 8.39 -3.47 14.86
N ILE A 149 7.47 -4.43 14.75
CA ILE A 149 6.97 -5.20 15.90
C ILE A 149 7.96 -6.31 16.31
N SER A 150 8.76 -6.80 15.37
CA SER A 150 9.72 -7.88 15.58
C SER A 150 10.96 -7.37 16.33
N GLY A 151 11.27 -8.02 17.44
CA GLY A 151 12.51 -7.74 18.16
C GLY A 151 13.74 -8.20 17.35
N SER A 152 13.60 -9.30 16.61
CA SER A 152 14.65 -9.82 15.74
C SER A 152 14.94 -8.87 14.57
N ALA A 153 13.91 -8.32 13.92
CA ALA A 153 14.07 -7.28 12.88
C ALA A 153 14.83 -6.05 13.40
N ILE A 154 14.38 -5.51 14.55
CA ILE A 154 15.00 -4.32 15.17
C ILE A 154 16.46 -4.59 15.55
N LYS A 155 16.79 -5.80 16.03
CA LYS A 155 18.18 -6.18 16.32
C LYS A 155 19.03 -6.16 15.04
N THR A 156 18.52 -6.73 13.94
CA THR A 156 19.18 -6.70 12.62
C THR A 156 19.37 -5.27 12.13
N ALA A 157 18.34 -4.43 12.21
CA ALA A 157 18.38 -3.05 11.77
C ALA A 157 19.39 -2.20 12.56
N LYS A 158 19.42 -2.37 13.89
CA LYS A 158 20.42 -1.69 14.74
C LYS A 158 21.84 -2.12 14.37
N ALA A 159 22.08 -3.41 14.15
CA ALA A 159 23.38 -3.91 13.73
C ALA A 159 23.83 -3.32 12.39
N LEU A 160 22.91 -3.20 11.41
CA LEU A 160 23.17 -2.55 10.12
C LEU A 160 23.56 -1.08 10.29
N SER A 161 22.89 -0.34 11.18
CA SER A 161 23.14 1.10 11.36
C SER A 161 24.41 1.43 12.15
N SER A 162 25.00 0.48 12.88
CA SER A 162 26.18 0.72 13.72
C SER A 162 27.40 1.24 12.94
N SER A 163 27.49 0.91 11.65
CA SER A 163 28.56 1.38 10.75
C SER A 163 28.19 2.63 9.95
N SER A 164 26.96 3.16 10.10
CA SER A 164 26.52 4.33 9.36
C SER A 164 27.14 5.61 9.93
N PRO A 165 27.69 6.51 9.07
CA PRO A 165 28.12 7.84 9.51
C PRO A 165 26.95 8.71 10.00
N TYR A 166 25.71 8.31 9.72
CA TYR A 166 24.48 9.00 10.11
C TYR A 166 23.72 8.30 11.25
N SER A 167 24.41 7.49 12.05
CA SER A 167 23.80 6.77 13.20
C SER A 167 23.10 7.69 14.21
N ASN A 168 23.55 8.94 14.36
CA ASN A 168 22.89 9.96 15.19
C ASN A 168 21.62 10.55 14.57
N TYR A 169 21.35 10.29 13.28
CA TYR A 169 20.21 10.82 12.53
C TYR A 169 19.15 9.75 12.26
N LEU A 170 19.18 8.64 12.98
CA LEU A 170 18.18 7.60 12.87
C LEU A 170 17.91 6.92 14.20
N THR A 171 16.78 6.22 14.28
CA THR A 171 16.48 5.31 15.40
C THR A 171 15.54 4.20 14.97
N PHE A 172 15.62 3.07 15.67
CA PHE A 172 14.77 1.92 15.49
C PHE A 172 13.99 1.62 16.76
N CYS A 173 12.66 1.61 16.65
CA CYS A 173 11.76 1.37 17.76
C CYS A 173 11.01 0.05 17.59
N LYS A 174 11.14 -0.85 18.57
CA LYS A 174 10.29 -2.05 18.66
C LYS A 174 8.92 -1.65 19.19
N THR A 175 7.96 -1.44 18.31
CA THR A 175 6.61 -1.00 18.68
C THR A 175 5.62 -1.31 17.57
N ASP A 176 4.34 -1.35 17.91
CA ASP A 176 3.26 -1.50 16.95
C ASP A 176 2.87 -0.12 16.39
N PHE A 177 2.91 -0.02 15.07
CA PHE A 177 2.52 1.18 14.31
C PHE A 177 1.13 1.70 14.72
N PHE A 178 0.14 0.83 14.92
CA PHE A 178 -1.23 1.26 15.19
C PHE A 178 -1.38 1.88 16.59
N THR A 179 -0.65 1.37 17.58
CA THR A 179 -0.74 1.82 18.98
C THR A 179 0.36 2.81 19.40
N TRP A 180 1.38 3.04 18.58
CA TRP A 180 2.48 3.94 18.90
C TRP A 180 2.11 5.42 18.79
N HIS A 181 2.45 6.23 19.78
CA HIS A 181 2.15 7.67 19.82
C HIS A 181 3.43 8.47 20.08
N PRO A 182 4.07 9.04 19.05
CA PRO A 182 5.23 9.91 19.23
C PRO A 182 4.80 11.29 19.73
N THR A 183 5.72 12.00 20.37
CA THR A 183 5.55 13.41 20.74
C THR A 183 5.69 14.37 19.55
N GLU A 184 6.47 13.97 18.54
CA GLU A 184 6.74 14.75 17.34
C GLU A 184 6.24 14.05 16.08
N LEU A 185 5.59 14.81 15.22
CA LEU A 185 5.05 14.35 13.93
C LEU A 185 6.12 14.37 12.82
N PHE A 186 5.76 13.81 11.67
CA PHE A 186 6.66 13.57 10.55
C PHE A 186 6.44 14.51 9.37
N ASP A 187 7.52 14.93 8.74
CA ASP A 187 7.52 15.65 7.46
C ASP A 187 7.37 14.67 6.28
N LEU A 188 7.83 13.43 6.45
CA LEU A 188 7.77 12.34 5.47
C LEU A 188 7.34 11.03 6.14
N ILE A 189 6.42 10.29 5.53
CA ILE A 189 6.26 8.85 5.78
C ILE A 189 6.52 8.11 4.46
N PHE A 190 7.40 7.11 4.48
CA PHE A 190 7.64 6.22 3.34
C PHE A 190 7.12 4.82 3.66
N ASP A 191 6.06 4.40 2.97
CA ASP A 191 5.47 3.06 3.09
C ASP A 191 5.88 2.20 1.89
N TYR A 192 6.58 1.11 2.17
CA TYR A 192 6.87 0.07 1.20
C TYR A 192 6.83 -1.30 1.86
N THR A 193 6.08 -2.23 1.27
CA THR A 193 5.83 -3.58 1.79
C THR A 193 5.15 -3.66 3.16
N PHE A 194 4.67 -2.53 3.72
CA PHE A 194 3.91 -2.50 4.97
C PHE A 194 2.40 -2.54 4.73
N PHE A 195 1.86 -1.67 3.87
CA PHE A 195 0.42 -1.66 3.55
C PHE A 195 -0.10 -3.01 2.98
N CYS A 196 0.72 -3.73 2.21
CA CYS A 196 0.35 -5.06 1.72
C CYS A 196 0.54 -6.18 2.74
N ALA A 197 1.27 -5.94 3.83
CA ALA A 197 1.51 -6.92 4.87
C ALA A 197 0.39 -6.95 5.92
N ILE A 198 -0.32 -5.83 6.12
CA ILE A 198 -1.44 -5.75 7.05
C ILE A 198 -2.70 -6.42 6.48
N GLU A 199 -3.53 -6.94 7.38
CA GLU A 199 -4.84 -7.48 7.03
C GLU A 199 -5.69 -6.42 6.27
N PRO A 200 -6.44 -6.79 5.22
CA PRO A 200 -7.20 -5.83 4.42
C PRO A 200 -8.13 -4.93 5.24
N ASP A 201 -8.78 -5.47 6.27
CA ASP A 201 -9.70 -4.72 7.14
C ASP A 201 -8.99 -3.66 8.01
N MET A 202 -7.66 -3.72 8.13
CA MET A 202 -6.85 -2.74 8.87
C MET A 202 -6.46 -1.53 8.02
N ARG A 203 -6.69 -1.54 6.70
CA ARG A 203 -6.22 -0.50 5.77
C ARG A 203 -6.82 0.89 6.05
N SER A 204 -8.08 0.96 6.48
CA SER A 204 -8.70 2.22 6.92
C SER A 204 -8.04 2.76 8.20
N ALA A 205 -7.73 1.89 9.15
CA ALA A 205 -7.01 2.27 10.37
C ALA A 205 -5.58 2.73 10.06
N TRP A 206 -4.92 2.11 9.06
CA TRP A 206 -3.62 2.55 8.57
C TRP A 206 -3.70 3.97 8.02
N ALA A 207 -4.69 4.29 7.19
CA ALA A 207 -4.84 5.63 6.61
C ALA A 207 -5.08 6.70 7.68
N CYS A 208 -5.96 6.43 8.66
CA CYS A 208 -6.15 7.30 9.82
C CYS A 208 -4.86 7.49 10.62
N LYS A 209 -4.07 6.43 10.81
CA LYS A 209 -2.80 6.52 11.54
C LYS A 209 -1.77 7.36 10.80
N ILE A 210 -1.63 7.18 9.48
CA ILE A 210 -0.77 7.99 8.62
C ILE A 210 -1.15 9.48 8.72
N GLN A 211 -2.45 9.79 8.65
CA GLN A 211 -2.96 11.17 8.80
C GLN A 211 -2.52 11.79 10.14
N ASN A 212 -2.62 11.03 11.23
CA ASN A 212 -2.30 11.49 12.58
C ASN A 212 -0.80 11.60 12.86
N LEU A 213 0.03 10.84 12.13
CA LEU A 213 1.49 10.85 12.30
C LEU A 213 2.18 11.92 11.44
N LEU A 214 1.57 12.36 10.34
CA LEU A 214 2.11 13.44 9.52
C LEU A 214 1.86 14.81 10.16
N LYS A 215 2.81 15.74 9.98
CA LYS A 215 2.61 17.19 10.17
C LYS A 215 1.65 17.74 9.12
N PRO A 216 0.94 18.86 9.35
CA PRO A 216 -0.05 19.41 8.40
C PRO A 216 0.39 19.39 6.94
N ASP A 217 1.60 19.88 6.66
CA ASP A 217 2.22 19.93 5.31
C ASP A 217 3.10 18.72 4.99
N GLY A 218 3.07 17.68 5.82
CA GLY A 218 3.83 16.45 5.65
C GLY A 218 3.39 15.65 4.43
N GLU A 219 4.28 14.79 3.94
CA GLU A 219 4.06 13.98 2.74
C GLU A 219 4.05 12.48 3.06
N LEU A 220 3.09 11.77 2.48
CA LEU A 220 3.14 10.32 2.39
C LEU A 220 3.68 9.94 1.02
N ILE A 221 4.71 9.10 0.99
CA ILE A 221 5.18 8.41 -0.21
C ILE A 221 4.89 6.92 -0.04
N THR A 222 4.16 6.34 -0.99
CA THR A 222 3.85 4.91 -1.03
C THR A 222 4.52 4.29 -2.25
N LEU A 223 5.32 3.25 -2.06
CA LEU A 223 5.67 2.35 -3.16
C LEU A 223 4.63 1.22 -3.18
N MET A 224 3.58 1.43 -3.97
CA MET A 224 2.37 0.61 -3.98
C MET A 224 2.71 -0.75 -4.59
N PHE A 225 2.82 -1.78 -3.75
CA PHE A 225 3.26 -3.12 -4.11
C PHE A 225 2.53 -4.15 -3.23
N PRO A 226 2.19 -5.35 -3.74
CA PRO A 226 2.28 -5.80 -5.13
C PRO A 226 1.00 -5.50 -5.93
N VAL A 227 1.15 -4.76 -7.05
CA VAL A 227 0.11 -4.60 -8.07
C VAL A 227 0.03 -5.87 -8.91
N SER A 228 -1.01 -6.68 -8.68
CA SER A 228 -1.18 -8.01 -9.30
C SER A 228 -2.58 -8.57 -9.06
N ASP A 229 -2.88 -9.73 -9.66
CA ASP A 229 -4.20 -10.39 -9.55
C ASP A 229 -4.22 -11.61 -8.63
N HIS A 230 -3.14 -11.88 -7.89
CA HIS A 230 -3.06 -13.07 -7.03
C HIS A 230 -4.06 -13.01 -5.86
N VAL A 231 -4.33 -14.18 -5.27
CA VAL A 231 -5.26 -14.35 -4.15
C VAL A 231 -4.48 -14.76 -2.90
N GLY A 232 -4.91 -14.25 -1.75
CA GLY A 232 -4.27 -14.50 -0.46
C GLY A 232 -3.21 -13.45 -0.12
N GLY A 233 -2.50 -13.73 0.96
CA GLY A 233 -1.45 -12.87 1.51
C GLY A 233 -0.99 -13.39 2.88
N PRO A 234 -0.06 -12.68 3.53
CA PRO A 234 0.71 -11.57 2.98
C PRO A 234 1.78 -12.03 1.95
N PRO A 235 2.30 -11.11 1.10
CA PRO A 235 1.72 -9.80 0.84
C PRO A 235 0.36 -9.95 0.14
N TYR A 236 -0.65 -9.21 0.57
CA TYR A 236 -1.94 -9.12 -0.12
C TYR A 236 -1.80 -8.27 -1.39
N LYS A 237 -2.52 -8.61 -2.47
CA LYS A 237 -2.57 -7.73 -3.64
C LYS A 237 -3.12 -6.34 -3.29
N VAL A 238 -2.64 -5.36 -4.03
CA VAL A 238 -3.06 -3.96 -3.94
C VAL A 238 -3.19 -3.36 -5.34
N SER A 239 -3.89 -2.24 -5.42
CA SER A 239 -4.05 -1.42 -6.61
C SER A 239 -3.98 0.05 -6.21
N VAL A 240 -3.84 0.95 -7.18
CA VAL A 240 -3.94 2.39 -6.93
C VAL A 240 -5.28 2.76 -6.27
N ALA A 241 -6.36 2.08 -6.63
CA ALA A 241 -7.68 2.29 -6.05
C ALA A 241 -7.71 1.91 -4.56
N ASP A 242 -7.10 0.79 -4.16
CA ASP A 242 -7.06 0.38 -2.74
C ASP A 242 -6.42 1.44 -1.83
N TYR A 243 -5.38 2.14 -2.32
CA TYR A 243 -4.78 3.26 -1.58
C TYR A 243 -5.70 4.48 -1.58
N ALA A 244 -6.29 4.83 -2.73
CA ALA A 244 -7.18 5.99 -2.84
C ALA A 244 -8.42 5.84 -1.96
N ASP A 245 -9.02 4.65 -1.91
CA ASP A 245 -10.25 4.35 -1.18
C ASP A 245 -10.11 4.58 0.33
N VAL A 246 -8.91 4.40 0.89
CA VAL A 246 -8.66 4.63 2.32
C VAL A 246 -8.04 6.00 2.60
N LEU A 247 -7.25 6.55 1.68
CA LEU A 247 -6.55 7.83 1.87
C LEU A 247 -7.44 9.05 1.60
N GLN A 248 -8.32 8.99 0.60
CA GLN A 248 -9.19 10.12 0.26
C GLN A 248 -10.20 10.46 1.36
N PRO A 249 -10.88 9.49 2.02
CA PRO A 249 -11.81 9.79 3.10
C PRO A 249 -11.16 10.49 4.30
N VAL A 250 -9.86 10.27 4.53
CA VAL A 250 -9.08 10.95 5.57
C VAL A 250 -8.34 12.19 5.03
N GLY A 251 -8.76 12.71 3.88
CA GLY A 251 -8.36 14.02 3.37
C GLY A 251 -7.04 14.05 2.59
N PHE A 252 -6.46 12.92 2.20
CA PHE A 252 -5.31 12.91 1.29
C PHE A 252 -5.74 13.02 -0.17
N LYS A 253 -4.88 13.65 -0.98
CA LYS A 253 -4.95 13.68 -2.43
C LYS A 253 -3.63 13.17 -3.00
N ALA A 254 -3.72 12.34 -4.04
CA ALA A 254 -2.57 11.96 -4.83
C ALA A 254 -2.04 13.18 -5.60
N MET A 255 -0.78 13.52 -5.39
CA MET A 255 -0.06 14.56 -6.14
C MET A 255 0.52 13.99 -7.43
N SER A 256 1.00 12.75 -7.38
CA SER A 256 1.50 12.02 -8.54
C SER A 256 1.42 10.53 -8.29
N ILE A 257 1.15 9.76 -9.35
CA ILE A 257 1.27 8.31 -9.37
C ILE A 257 2.02 7.95 -10.65
N VAL A 258 3.19 7.34 -10.51
CA VAL A 258 4.09 7.03 -11.63
C VAL A 258 4.58 5.59 -11.55
N GLU A 259 4.99 5.02 -12.69
CA GLU A 259 5.65 3.72 -12.71
C GLU A 259 7.02 3.79 -12.00
N ASN A 260 7.45 2.70 -11.38
CA ASN A 260 8.79 2.60 -10.83
C ASN A 260 9.76 2.02 -11.87
N GLU A 261 10.45 2.89 -12.62
CA GLU A 261 11.46 2.48 -13.59
C GLU A 261 12.72 1.86 -12.94
N LEU A 262 12.91 2.08 -11.63
CA LEU A 262 14.02 1.53 -10.85
C LEU A 262 13.63 0.26 -10.07
N ALA A 263 12.49 -0.35 -10.40
CA ALA A 263 12.05 -1.58 -9.76
C ALA A 263 13.05 -2.72 -9.98
N VAL A 264 13.34 -3.46 -8.90
CA VAL A 264 14.14 -4.69 -8.99
C VAL A 264 13.42 -5.72 -9.87
N VAL A 265 14.18 -6.59 -10.55
CA VAL A 265 13.64 -7.54 -11.55
C VAL A 265 12.38 -8.29 -11.08
N PRO A 266 12.30 -8.85 -9.85
CA PRO A 266 11.10 -9.57 -9.41
C PRO A 266 9.83 -8.71 -9.25
N ARG A 267 10.01 -7.39 -9.07
CA ARG A 267 8.96 -6.40 -8.79
C ARG A 267 8.66 -5.46 -9.98
N LYS A 268 9.43 -5.56 -11.06
CA LYS A 268 9.23 -4.76 -12.28
C LYS A 268 7.80 -4.90 -12.81
N GLY A 269 7.13 -3.77 -13.03
CA GLY A 269 5.73 -3.70 -13.49
C GLY A 269 4.69 -4.11 -12.44
N LYS A 270 5.10 -4.33 -11.18
CA LYS A 270 4.22 -4.72 -10.06
C LYS A 270 4.20 -3.68 -8.95
N GLU A 271 4.77 -2.50 -9.19
CA GLU A 271 4.80 -1.42 -8.21
C GLU A 271 4.77 -0.05 -8.86
N LYS A 272 4.10 0.88 -8.17
CA LYS A 272 3.96 2.28 -8.59
C LYS A 272 4.31 3.21 -7.44
N LEU A 273 4.99 4.31 -7.74
CA LEU A 273 5.34 5.33 -6.78
C LEU A 273 4.20 6.36 -6.68
N GLY A 274 3.56 6.44 -5.51
CA GLY A 274 2.53 7.42 -5.19
C GLY A 274 3.05 8.47 -4.20
N ARG A 275 2.78 9.75 -4.48
CA ARG A 275 3.04 10.87 -3.56
C ARG A 275 1.72 11.49 -3.15
N TRP A 276 1.49 11.66 -1.85
CA TRP A 276 0.21 12.08 -1.30
C TRP A 276 0.39 13.22 -0.31
N LYS A 277 -0.48 14.23 -0.39
CA LYS A 277 -0.54 15.37 0.53
C LYS A 277 -1.95 15.51 1.07
N ARG A 278 -2.08 16.09 2.27
CA ARG A 278 -3.40 16.51 2.75
C ARG A 278 -3.95 17.60 1.86
N SER A 279 -5.21 17.47 1.49
CA SER A 279 -5.96 18.58 0.90
C SER A 279 -6.11 19.64 1.98
N ILE A 280 -5.59 20.84 1.73
CA ILE A 280 -5.88 21.98 2.59
C ILE A 280 -7.38 22.18 2.52
N CYS A 281 -8.09 21.91 3.61
CA CYS A 281 -9.44 22.40 3.75
C CYS A 281 -9.29 23.92 3.78
N GLN A 282 -9.63 24.61 2.69
CA GLN A 282 -9.89 26.05 2.75
C GLN A 282 -11.08 26.19 3.70
N SER A 283 -10.81 26.31 5.00
CA SER A 283 -11.77 26.85 5.93
C SER A 283 -12.10 28.23 5.39
N LEU A 284 -13.32 28.37 4.86
CA LEU A 284 -13.92 29.61 4.41
C LEU A 284 -13.56 30.72 5.43
N LEU A 285 -12.70 31.63 5.00
CA LEU A 285 -12.53 32.95 5.60
C LEU A 285 -13.81 33.76 5.36
#